data_AF-A0A328IJE3-F1
#
_entry.id   AF-A0A328IJE3-F1
#
_cell.length_a   1.000
_cell.length_b   1.000
_cell.length_c   1.000
_cell.angle_alpha   90.00
_cell.angle_beta   90.00
_cell.angle_gamma   90.00
#
_symmetry.space_group_name_H-M   'P 1'
#
loop_
_entity.id
_entity.type
_entity.pdbx_description
1 polymer ?
#
loop_
_entity_poly.entity_id
_entity_poly.type
_entity_poly.pdbx_seq_one_letter_code
_entity_poly.pdbx_strand_id
1 'polypeptide(L)'
;MDSKGFGGSEAIRAVLFAKGGLEEKNFVRYQVEKALEAFDSVRSVGSLSEITENYRGKLVFKEGARWPSIYHLRLLAFTKEWRSEPNKKLLIGAIRRLAEMSPIEYALVRHKAQLIAPASVFMDDFNSDMDKLDSKGWMMWFHRMELLARTGIANEVPSIKRQIDQLQSMLRKSGRNLRRSSLVLTPLTGTLM
;
A
#
# COMPACT_ATOMS: atom_id res chain seq x y z
N MET A 1 19.63 -2.64 3.29
CA MET A 1 18.15 -2.66 3.29
C MET A 1 17.64 -4.01 3.80
N ASP A 2 18.05 -5.13 3.20
CA ASP A 2 17.65 -6.48 3.67
C ASP A 2 18.10 -6.78 5.11
N SER A 3 19.37 -6.55 5.43
CA SER A 3 19.91 -6.74 6.79
C SER A 3 19.28 -5.85 7.86
N LYS A 4 18.53 -4.82 7.45
CA LYS A 4 17.85 -3.87 8.34
C LYS A 4 16.34 -4.09 8.39
N GLY A 5 15.79 -5.10 7.71
CA GLY A 5 14.36 -5.42 7.77
C GLY A 5 13.44 -4.45 7.02
N PHE A 6 13.96 -3.61 6.11
CA PHE A 6 13.16 -2.68 5.30
C PHE A 6 12.81 -3.23 3.91
N GLY A 7 13.21 -4.46 3.61
CA GLY A 7 13.12 -5.05 2.28
C GLY A 7 14.13 -4.42 1.31
N GLY A 8 14.95 -5.24 0.67
CA GLY A 8 15.94 -4.80 -0.32
C GLY A 8 15.98 -5.75 -1.50
N SER A 9 17.19 -6.08 -1.97
CA SER A 9 17.37 -6.89 -3.19
C SER A 9 16.75 -8.27 -3.07
N GLU A 10 16.77 -8.88 -1.88
CA GLU A 10 16.20 -10.21 -1.66
C GLU A 10 14.68 -10.19 -1.71
N ALA A 11 14.04 -9.18 -1.11
CA ALA A 11 12.60 -8.99 -1.21
C ALA A 11 12.16 -8.72 -2.66
N ILE A 12 12.92 -7.91 -3.40
CA ILE A 12 12.66 -7.65 -4.83
C ILE A 12 12.74 -8.94 -5.63
N ARG A 13 13.80 -9.73 -5.43
CA ARG A 13 13.97 -11.03 -6.09
C ARG A 13 12.83 -11.99 -5.76
N ALA A 14 12.46 -12.09 -4.48
CA ALA A 14 11.35 -12.94 -4.05
C ALA A 14 10.02 -12.54 -4.71
N VAL A 15 9.74 -11.24 -4.85
CA VAL A 15 8.56 -10.74 -5.58
C VAL A 15 8.55 -11.20 -7.04
N LEU A 16 9.70 -11.17 -7.73
CA LEU A 16 9.79 -11.63 -9.12
C LEU A 16 9.47 -13.14 -9.24
N PHE A 17 9.99 -13.95 -8.33
CA PHE A 17 9.72 -15.39 -8.31
C PHE A 17 8.26 -15.69 -7.95
N ALA A 18 7.71 -15.03 -6.94
CA ALA A 18 6.31 -15.16 -6.57
C ALA A 18 5.37 -14.83 -7.75
N LYS A 19 5.67 -13.75 -8.49
CA LYS A 19 4.93 -13.39 -9.71
C LYS A 19 5.03 -14.45 -10.81
N GLY A 20 6.16 -15.15 -10.90
CA GLY A 20 6.35 -16.30 -11.79
C GLY A 20 5.69 -17.60 -11.31
N GLY A 21 4.94 -17.57 -10.20
CA GLY A 21 4.31 -18.75 -9.62
C GLY A 21 5.26 -19.65 -8.83
N LEU A 22 6.45 -19.16 -8.50
CA LEU A 22 7.50 -19.91 -7.79
C LEU A 22 7.53 -19.57 -6.30
N GLU A 23 6.36 -19.50 -5.65
CA GLU A 23 6.27 -19.14 -4.22
C GLU A 23 6.78 -20.24 -3.28
N GLU A 24 6.86 -21.48 -3.75
CA GLU A 24 7.29 -22.65 -2.98
C GLU A 24 8.80 -22.64 -2.67
N LYS A 25 9.58 -21.78 -3.33
CA LYS A 25 11.01 -21.67 -3.10
C LYS A 25 11.29 -21.21 -1.66
N ASN A 26 12.19 -21.91 -0.97
CA ASN A 26 12.53 -21.63 0.43
C ASN A 26 12.89 -20.15 0.68
N PHE A 27 13.64 -19.51 -0.22
CA PHE A 27 14.00 -18.10 -0.06
C PHE A 27 12.80 -17.16 -0.23
N VAL A 28 11.79 -17.53 -1.02
CA VAL A 28 10.54 -16.75 -1.18
C VAL A 28 9.71 -16.88 0.10
N ARG A 29 9.52 -18.10 0.60
CA ARG A 29 8.84 -18.35 1.89
C ARG A 29 9.50 -17.59 3.05
N TYR A 30 10.83 -17.62 3.11
CA TYR A 30 11.58 -16.85 4.10
C TYR A 30 11.30 -15.34 4.01
N GLN A 31 11.26 -14.77 2.79
CA GLN A 31 10.91 -13.36 2.61
C GLN A 31 9.44 -13.06 2.94
N VAL A 32 8.53 -14.02 2.75
CA VAL A 32 7.12 -13.91 3.17
C VAL A 32 7.01 -13.81 4.69
N GLU A 33 7.76 -14.63 5.43
CA GLU A 33 7.85 -14.55 6.89
C GLU A 33 8.39 -13.18 7.32
N LYS A 34 9.46 -12.68 6.68
CA LYS A 34 9.99 -11.33 6.94
C LYS A 34 9.00 -10.22 6.64
N ALA A 35 8.20 -10.37 5.59
CA ALA A 35 7.14 -9.42 5.31
C ALA A 35 6.08 -9.40 6.44
N LEU A 36 5.65 -10.56 6.92
CA LEU A 36 4.72 -10.66 8.05
C LEU A 36 5.32 -10.06 9.34
N GLU A 37 6.58 -10.38 9.67
CA GLU A 37 7.29 -9.79 10.82
C GLU A 37 7.35 -8.25 10.74
N ALA A 38 7.57 -7.70 9.53
CA ALA A 38 7.62 -6.25 9.34
C ALA A 38 6.24 -5.58 9.44
N PHE A 39 5.15 -6.28 9.10
CA PHE A 39 3.80 -5.77 9.36
C PHE A 39 3.41 -5.89 10.84
N ASP A 40 3.80 -6.99 11.49
CA ASP A 40 3.52 -7.18 12.91
C ASP A 40 4.22 -6.14 13.78
N SER A 41 5.44 -5.73 13.42
CA SER A 41 6.15 -4.68 14.15
C SER A 41 5.37 -3.37 14.23
N VAL A 42 4.55 -3.05 13.22
CA VAL A 42 3.72 -1.84 13.25
C VAL A 42 2.64 -1.91 14.34
N ARG A 43 2.07 -3.10 14.58
CA ARG A 43 1.03 -3.28 15.60
C ARG A 43 1.53 -2.97 17.00
N SER A 44 2.83 -3.17 17.24
CA SER A 44 3.47 -2.95 18.54
C SER A 44 3.96 -1.52 18.76
N VAL A 45 3.96 -0.67 17.72
CA VAL A 45 4.49 0.70 17.80
C VAL A 45 3.39 1.66 18.24
N GLY A 46 3.61 2.36 19.37
CA GLY A 46 2.69 3.37 19.90
C GLY A 46 2.70 4.66 19.09
N SER A 47 3.87 5.03 18.56
CA SER A 47 4.08 6.24 17.76
C SER A 47 5.37 6.13 16.93
N LEU A 48 5.47 6.89 15.84
CA LEU A 48 6.65 6.85 14.98
C LEU A 48 7.95 7.22 15.74
N SER A 49 7.87 8.16 16.70
CA SER A 49 9.00 8.62 17.52
C SER A 49 9.63 7.53 18.40
N GLU A 50 8.91 6.44 18.70
CA GLU A 50 9.48 5.29 19.41
C GLU A 50 10.55 4.58 18.57
N ILE A 51 10.38 4.57 17.25
CA ILE A 51 11.24 3.85 16.30
C ILE A 51 12.08 4.78 15.42
N THR A 52 11.97 6.09 15.60
CA THR A 52 12.76 7.09 14.86
C THR A 52 13.49 8.07 15.78
N GLU A 53 14.59 8.62 15.30
CA GLU A 53 15.39 9.66 15.96
C GLU A 53 15.71 10.80 14.99
N ASN A 54 16.10 11.96 15.51
CA ASN A 54 16.60 13.05 14.68
C ASN A 54 18.08 12.82 14.37
N TYR A 55 18.44 12.82 13.10
CA TYR A 55 19.82 12.80 12.64
C TYR A 55 20.04 13.91 11.62
N ARG A 56 20.82 14.93 12.01
CA ARG A 56 21.15 16.10 11.18
C ARG A 56 19.90 16.79 10.61
N GLY A 57 18.88 16.98 11.44
CA GLY A 57 17.63 17.64 11.07
C GLY A 57 16.68 16.77 10.22
N LYS A 58 16.96 15.47 10.05
CA LYS A 58 16.11 14.52 9.34
C LYS A 58 15.65 13.41 10.26
N LEU A 59 14.42 12.98 10.11
CA LEU A 59 13.90 11.82 10.82
C LEU A 59 14.51 10.55 10.25
N VAL A 60 15.11 9.71 11.09
CA VAL A 60 15.71 8.44 10.70
C VAL A 60 15.23 7.32 11.59
N PHE A 61 15.09 6.12 11.04
CA PHE A 61 14.82 4.93 11.85
C PHE A 61 16.00 4.60 12.77
N LYS A 62 15.68 4.31 14.04
CA LYS A 62 16.64 3.79 15.02
C LYS A 62 17.18 2.44 14.56
N GLU A 63 18.38 2.08 15.01
CA GLU A 63 18.93 0.76 14.72
C GLU A 63 18.03 -0.35 15.31
N GLY A 64 17.80 -1.42 14.56
CA GLY A 64 16.89 -2.50 14.95
C GLY A 64 15.40 -2.23 14.69
N ALA A 65 15.01 -0.99 14.34
CA ALA A 65 13.63 -0.70 13.94
C ALA A 65 13.25 -1.48 12.67
N ARG A 66 12.02 -1.98 12.65
CA ARG A 66 11.44 -2.68 11.49
C ARG A 66 10.21 -1.93 11.03
N TRP A 67 10.11 -1.73 9.71
CA TRP A 67 9.00 -1.04 9.10
C TRP A 67 8.66 -1.66 7.74
N PRO A 68 7.36 -1.84 7.41
CA PRO A 68 6.99 -2.46 6.16
C PRO A 68 7.34 -1.55 4.97
N SER A 69 7.69 -2.19 3.87
CA SER A 69 7.95 -1.54 2.59
C SER A 69 7.01 -2.07 1.51
N ILE A 70 7.03 -1.41 0.35
CA ILE A 70 6.25 -1.81 -0.81
C ILE A 70 6.57 -3.23 -1.26
N TYR A 71 7.81 -3.69 -1.07
CA TYR A 71 8.18 -5.04 -1.47
C TYR A 71 7.65 -6.11 -0.52
N HIS A 72 7.52 -5.80 0.78
CA HIS A 72 6.78 -6.66 1.70
C HIS A 72 5.32 -6.78 1.27
N LEU A 73 4.66 -5.66 0.97
CA LEU A 73 3.26 -5.68 0.52
C LEU A 73 3.09 -6.41 -0.82
N ARG A 74 3.95 -6.13 -1.80
CA ARG A 74 3.95 -6.81 -3.10
C ARG A 74 4.14 -8.32 -2.92
N LEU A 75 5.06 -8.73 -2.06
CA LEU A 75 5.31 -10.15 -1.84
C LEU A 75 4.06 -10.85 -1.31
N LEU A 76 3.40 -10.28 -0.29
CA LEU A 76 2.14 -10.81 0.24
C LEU A 76 0.99 -10.75 -0.79
N ALA A 77 0.94 -9.74 -1.65
CA ALA A 77 -0.06 -9.62 -2.70
C ALA A 77 0.05 -10.75 -3.75
N PHE A 78 1.27 -11.21 -4.04
CA PHE A 78 1.55 -12.23 -5.07
C PHE A 78 1.82 -13.64 -4.52
N THR A 79 1.63 -13.87 -3.23
CA THR A 79 1.77 -15.19 -2.58
C THR A 79 0.47 -15.59 -1.87
N LYS A 80 0.22 -16.88 -1.73
CA LYS A 80 -1.00 -17.47 -1.16
C LYS A 80 -0.76 -18.23 0.13
N GLU A 81 0.42 -18.84 0.30
CA GLU A 81 0.69 -19.73 1.45
C GLU A 81 0.56 -19.02 2.81
N TRP A 82 0.83 -17.72 2.87
CA TRP A 82 0.68 -16.96 4.10
C TRP A 82 -0.77 -16.73 4.52
N ARG A 83 -1.78 -16.97 3.68
CA ARG A 83 -3.18 -16.50 3.88
C ARG A 83 -4.00 -17.33 4.89
N SER A 84 -3.36 -17.84 5.93
CA SER A 84 -4.05 -18.39 7.08
C SER A 84 -4.85 -17.29 7.80
N GLU A 85 -5.92 -17.67 8.51
CA GLU A 85 -6.73 -16.72 9.28
C GLU A 85 -5.92 -15.90 10.31
N PRO A 86 -4.97 -16.48 11.06
CA PRO A 86 -4.09 -15.71 11.94
C PRO A 86 -3.29 -14.63 11.20
N ASN A 87 -2.71 -14.96 10.05
CA ASN A 87 -1.88 -14.02 9.29
C ASN A 87 -2.71 -12.93 8.61
N LYS A 88 -3.92 -13.24 8.16
CA LYS A 88 -4.87 -12.21 7.68
C LYS A 88 -5.20 -11.22 8.80
N LYS A 89 -5.54 -11.71 10.00
CA LYS A 89 -5.80 -10.86 11.17
C LYS A 89 -4.60 -9.99 11.54
N LEU A 90 -3.39 -10.53 11.46
CA LEU A 90 -2.14 -9.78 11.64
C LEU A 90 -2.06 -8.64 10.64
N LEU A 91 -2.18 -8.94 9.34
CA LEU A 91 -2.06 -7.93 8.29
C LEU A 91 -3.16 -6.87 8.38
N ILE A 92 -4.42 -7.26 8.63
CA ILE A 92 -5.54 -6.34 8.86
C ILE A 92 -5.22 -5.38 10.01
N GLY A 93 -4.76 -5.92 11.15
CA GLY A 93 -4.35 -5.11 12.30
C GLY A 93 -3.24 -4.12 11.97
N ALA A 94 -2.21 -4.57 11.24
CA ALA A 94 -1.11 -3.71 10.82
C ALA A 94 -1.55 -2.59 9.88
N ILE A 95 -2.37 -2.89 8.86
CA ILE A 95 -2.88 -1.89 7.93
C ILE A 95 -3.82 -0.89 8.63
N ARG A 96 -4.67 -1.36 9.57
CA ARG A 96 -5.48 -0.47 10.41
C ARG A 96 -4.61 0.48 11.21
N ARG A 97 -3.54 -0.03 11.83
CA ARG A 97 -2.60 0.78 12.60
C ARG A 97 -1.90 1.84 11.74
N LEU A 98 -1.47 1.49 10.53
CA LEU A 98 -0.90 2.45 9.58
C LEU A 98 -1.91 3.54 9.20
N ALA A 99 -3.17 3.17 8.98
CA ALA A 99 -4.23 4.13 8.72
C ALA A 99 -4.50 5.05 9.93
N GLU A 100 -4.47 4.53 11.16
CA GLU A 100 -4.64 5.32 12.38
C GLU A 100 -3.49 6.31 12.63
N MET A 101 -2.26 5.92 12.27
CA MET A 101 -1.07 6.77 12.39
C MET A 101 -0.95 7.82 11.28
N SER A 102 -1.83 7.81 10.28
CA SER A 102 -1.73 8.68 9.12
C SER A 102 -2.24 10.11 9.39
N PRO A 103 -1.59 11.15 8.82
CA PRO A 103 -0.44 11.09 7.91
C PRO A 103 0.85 10.72 8.66
N ILE A 104 1.61 9.77 8.11
CA ILE A 104 2.85 9.28 8.73
C ILE A 104 4.02 10.13 8.24
N GLU A 105 4.80 10.68 9.17
CA GLU A 105 5.97 11.49 8.80
C GLU A 105 7.03 10.66 8.08
N TYR A 106 7.65 11.26 7.07
CA TYR A 106 8.64 10.58 6.25
C TYR A 106 9.96 10.39 7.01
N ALA A 107 10.33 9.12 7.23
CA ALA A 107 11.59 8.74 7.87
C ALA A 107 12.57 8.05 6.91
N LEU A 108 13.88 8.26 7.11
CA LEU A 108 14.95 7.68 6.32
C LEU A 108 15.62 6.49 7.03
N VAL A 109 16.26 5.61 6.27
CA VAL A 109 17.11 4.55 6.83
C VAL A 109 18.56 5.02 6.80
N ARG A 110 19.23 5.01 7.96
CA ARG A 110 20.67 5.30 8.04
C ARG A 110 21.47 4.05 7.73
N HIS A 111 22.38 4.11 6.76
CA HIS A 111 23.37 3.07 6.49
C HIS A 111 24.77 3.69 6.45
N LYS A 112 25.60 3.39 7.46
CA LYS A 112 26.87 4.08 7.69
C LYS A 112 26.64 5.61 7.77
N ALA A 113 27.23 6.37 6.85
CA ALA A 113 27.05 7.82 6.73
C ALA A 113 25.97 8.25 5.72
N GLN A 114 25.33 7.30 5.03
CA GLN A 114 24.33 7.58 4.00
C GLN A 114 22.91 7.48 4.56
N LEU A 115 22.01 8.35 4.06
CA LEU A 115 20.59 8.30 4.33
C LEU A 115 19.86 7.79 3.09
N ILE A 116 19.06 6.75 3.27
CA ILE A 116 18.40 6.03 2.19
C ILE A 116 16.89 6.16 2.38
N ALA A 117 16.18 6.54 1.31
CA ALA A 117 14.73 6.49 1.26
C ALA A 117 14.26 5.04 1.44
N PRO A 118 13.47 4.70 2.48
CA PRO A 118 12.84 3.40 2.52
C PRO A 118 11.87 3.32 1.35
N ALA A 119 11.77 2.15 0.71
CA ALA A 119 10.77 1.91 -0.32
C ALA A 119 9.36 1.77 0.29
N SER A 120 8.95 2.64 1.22
CA SER A 120 7.73 2.50 2.00
C SER A 120 6.59 3.31 1.39
N VAL A 121 5.57 2.64 0.88
CA VAL A 121 4.28 3.23 0.47
C VAL A 121 3.38 3.60 1.67
N PHE A 122 3.89 3.37 2.87
CA PHE A 122 3.18 3.56 4.13
C PHE A 122 3.59 4.86 4.83
N MET A 123 4.41 5.69 4.16
CA MET A 123 4.79 7.04 4.62
C MET A 123 4.03 8.15 3.89
N ASP A 124 3.11 7.79 3.01
CA ASP A 124 2.15 8.72 2.42
C ASP A 124 0.89 8.78 3.29
N ASP A 125 0.06 9.80 3.11
CA ASP A 125 -1.27 9.83 3.72
C ASP A 125 -2.10 8.62 3.25
N PHE A 126 -2.46 7.79 4.23
CA PHE A 126 -3.19 6.55 4.00
C PHE A 126 -4.71 6.78 3.95
N ASN A 127 -5.18 7.95 4.39
CA ASN A 127 -6.58 8.36 4.44
C ASN A 127 -6.86 9.59 3.57
N SER A 128 -6.11 9.76 2.48
CA SER A 128 -6.25 10.93 1.62
C SER A 128 -7.68 11.17 1.14
N ASP A 129 -8.06 12.45 1.13
CA ASP A 129 -9.29 12.93 0.55
C ASP A 129 -9.26 12.73 -0.97
N MET A 130 -9.99 11.72 -1.46
CA MET A 130 -9.93 11.31 -2.86
C MET A 130 -10.44 12.38 -3.82
N ASP A 131 -11.28 13.31 -3.37
CA ASP A 131 -11.78 14.41 -4.19
C ASP A 131 -10.71 15.50 -4.43
N LYS A 132 -9.62 15.49 -3.66
CA LYS A 132 -8.50 16.44 -3.73
C LYS A 132 -7.21 15.84 -4.28
N LEU A 133 -7.21 14.55 -4.65
CA LEU A 133 -6.03 13.91 -5.20
C LEU A 133 -5.69 14.48 -6.58
N ASP A 134 -4.45 14.94 -6.73
CA ASP A 134 -3.85 15.25 -8.02
C ASP A 134 -3.44 13.95 -8.75
N SER A 135 -2.88 14.07 -9.95
CA SER A 135 -2.47 12.90 -10.75
C SER A 135 -1.46 12.02 -10.03
N LYS A 136 -0.53 12.61 -9.26
CA LYS A 136 0.47 11.86 -8.49
C LYS A 136 -0.18 11.13 -7.31
N GLY A 137 -1.10 11.79 -6.61
CA GLY A 137 -1.87 11.24 -5.50
C GLY A 137 -2.71 10.04 -5.95
N TRP A 138 -3.40 10.16 -7.09
CA TRP A 138 -4.12 9.05 -7.70
C TRP A 138 -3.20 7.89 -8.07
N MET A 139 -2.04 8.17 -8.68
CA MET A 139 -1.06 7.13 -9.02
C MET A 139 -0.62 6.35 -7.78
N MET A 140 -0.22 7.06 -6.71
CA MET A 140 0.19 6.42 -5.45
C MET A 140 -0.95 5.62 -4.80
N TRP A 141 -2.16 6.19 -4.80
CA TRP A 141 -3.36 5.52 -4.30
C TRP A 141 -3.63 4.21 -5.04
N PHE A 142 -3.63 4.22 -6.39
CA PHE A 142 -3.90 3.02 -7.19
C PHE A 142 -2.86 1.93 -6.99
N HIS A 143 -1.56 2.28 -6.95
CA HIS A 143 -0.50 1.30 -6.71
C HIS A 143 -0.62 0.63 -5.35
N ARG A 144 -1.00 1.39 -4.31
CA ARG A 144 -1.23 0.85 -2.98
C ARG A 144 -2.50 -0.01 -2.94
N MET A 145 -3.59 0.51 -3.47
CA MET A 145 -4.91 -0.13 -3.41
C MET A 145 -4.97 -1.42 -4.22
N GLU A 146 -4.30 -1.48 -5.38
CA GLU A 146 -4.17 -2.71 -6.15
C GLU A 146 -3.57 -3.84 -5.31
N LEU A 147 -2.49 -3.56 -4.58
CA LEU A 147 -1.79 -4.55 -3.78
C LEU A 147 -2.61 -4.96 -2.55
N LEU A 148 -3.24 -4.00 -1.86
CA LEU A 148 -4.15 -4.29 -0.74
C LEU A 148 -5.39 -5.10 -1.19
N ALA A 149 -5.89 -4.89 -2.40
CA ALA A 149 -6.97 -5.70 -2.95
C ALA A 149 -6.50 -7.14 -3.22
N ARG A 150 -5.30 -7.31 -3.80
CA ARG A 150 -4.72 -8.62 -4.10
C ARG A 150 -4.41 -9.48 -2.87
N THR A 151 -4.15 -8.88 -1.72
CA THR A 151 -3.97 -9.64 -0.47
C THR A 151 -5.28 -10.26 0.04
N GLY A 152 -6.44 -9.78 -0.44
CA GLY A 152 -7.76 -10.27 -0.08
C GLY A 152 -8.36 -9.61 1.17
N ILE A 153 -7.66 -8.67 1.81
CA ILE A 153 -8.08 -8.06 3.08
C ILE A 153 -8.72 -6.67 2.93
N ALA A 154 -8.78 -6.11 1.73
CA ALA A 154 -9.17 -4.72 1.51
C ALA A 154 -10.56 -4.36 2.08
N ASN A 155 -11.52 -5.28 1.97
CA ASN A 155 -12.88 -5.07 2.50
C ASN A 155 -12.98 -5.19 4.03
N GLU A 156 -11.95 -5.74 4.68
CA GLU A 156 -11.93 -5.95 6.14
C GLU A 156 -11.29 -4.77 6.89
N VAL A 157 -10.63 -3.84 6.17
CA VAL A 157 -10.05 -2.63 6.74
C VAL A 157 -11.01 -1.45 6.45
N PRO A 158 -11.66 -0.85 7.46
CA PRO A 158 -12.71 0.15 7.23
C PRO A 158 -12.28 1.38 6.42
N SER A 159 -11.07 1.90 6.66
CA SER A 159 -10.53 3.06 5.91
C SER A 159 -10.33 2.74 4.44
N ILE A 160 -9.82 1.55 4.14
CA ILE A 160 -9.60 1.06 2.78
C ILE A 160 -10.92 0.78 2.08
N LYS A 161 -11.85 0.11 2.76
CA LYS A 161 -13.20 -0.14 2.24
C LYS A 161 -13.92 1.17 1.87
N ARG A 162 -13.88 2.19 2.73
CA ARG A 162 -14.47 3.50 2.42
C ARG A 162 -13.91 4.11 1.14
N GLN A 163 -12.60 4.04 0.93
CA GLN A 163 -11.95 4.57 -0.26
C GLN A 163 -12.37 3.80 -1.52
N ILE A 164 -12.52 2.47 -1.44
CA ILE A 164 -13.05 1.65 -2.53
C ILE A 164 -14.50 2.03 -2.83
N ASP A 165 -15.35 2.18 -1.82
CA ASP A 165 -16.75 2.56 -1.97
C ASP A 165 -16.88 3.98 -2.59
N GLN A 166 -16.00 4.91 -2.22
CA GLN A 166 -15.91 6.25 -2.81
C GLN A 166 -15.56 6.16 -4.31
N LEU A 167 -14.52 5.41 -4.68
CA LEU A 167 -14.16 5.19 -6.09
C LEU A 167 -15.34 4.61 -6.88
N GLN A 168 -16.03 3.60 -6.35
CA GLN A 168 -17.21 3.01 -6.99
C GLN A 168 -18.32 4.05 -7.19
N SER A 169 -18.56 4.91 -6.21
CA SER A 169 -19.54 6.00 -6.32
C SER A 169 -19.17 6.99 -7.41
N MET A 170 -17.90 7.40 -7.49
CA MET A 170 -17.37 8.30 -8.52
C MET A 170 -17.57 7.71 -9.93
N LEU A 171 -17.22 6.43 -10.12
CA LEU A 171 -17.38 5.75 -11.41
C LEU A 171 -18.86 5.61 -11.81
N ARG A 172 -19.76 5.32 -10.86
CA ARG A 172 -21.21 5.25 -11.12
C ARG A 172 -21.82 6.61 -11.47
N LYS A 173 -21.31 7.69 -10.90
CA LYS A 173 -21.72 9.06 -11.25
C LYS A 173 -21.23 9.42 -12.66
N SER A 174 -19.96 9.16 -12.97
CA SER A 174 -19.38 9.40 -14.30
C SER A 174 -20.08 8.57 -15.39
N GLY A 175 -20.32 7.28 -15.15
CA GLY A 175 -21.06 6.42 -16.09
C GLY A 175 -22.51 6.84 -16.33
N ARG A 176 -23.18 7.43 -15.32
CA ARG A 176 -24.50 8.05 -15.50
C ARG A 176 -24.44 9.33 -16.34
N ASN A 177 -23.39 10.13 -16.20
CA ASN A 177 -23.18 11.34 -16.97
C ASN A 177 -22.88 11.03 -18.46
N LEU A 178 -22.11 9.97 -18.74
CA LEU A 178 -21.87 9.48 -20.11
C LEU A 178 -23.16 8.99 -20.79
N ARG A 179 -24.04 8.28 -20.07
CA ARG A 179 -25.33 7.83 -20.60
C ARG A 179 -26.34 8.96 -20.85
N ARG A 180 -26.27 10.06 -20.08
CA ARG A 180 -27.11 11.24 -20.29
C ARG A 180 -26.65 12.10 -21.46
N SER A 181 -25.34 12.18 -21.70
CA SER A 181 -24.78 12.93 -22.84
C SER A 181 -24.96 12.22 -24.18
N SER A 182 -25.11 10.90 -24.20
CA SER A 182 -25.50 10.13 -25.40
C SER A 182 -27.00 10.20 -25.75
N LEU A 183 -27.85 10.77 -24.89
CA LEU A 183 -29.29 10.93 -25.13
C LEU A 183 -29.66 12.33 -25.67
N VAL A 184 -28.66 13.18 -25.92
CA VAL A 184 -28.84 14.50 -26.56
C VAL A 184 -28.30 14.43 -27.99
N LEU A 185 -28.83 13.51 -28.80
CA LEU A 185 -28.80 13.64 -30.25
C LEU A 185 -30.23 13.92 -30.67
N THR A 186 -30.58 15.20 -30.70
CA THR A 186 -31.81 15.69 -31.32
C THR A 186 -31.79 15.28 -32.80
N PRO A 187 -32.88 14.69 -33.35
CA PRO A 187 -32.97 14.47 -34.78
C PRO A 187 -32.98 15.84 -35.46
N LEU A 188 -32.03 16.06 -36.38
CA LEU A 188 -32.18 17.10 -37.39
C LEU A 188 -33.32 16.66 -38.31
N THR A 189 -34.56 17.03 -37.97
CA THR A 189 -35.65 17.03 -38.94
C THR A 189 -35.40 18.18 -39.91
N GLY A 190 -34.57 17.91 -40.92
CA GLY A 190 -34.49 18.71 -42.12
C GLY A 190 -35.74 18.46 -42.95
N THR A 191 -36.60 19.46 -43.01
CA THR A 191 -37.70 19.56 -43.97
C THR A 191 -37.11 19.62 -45.37
N LEU A 192 -37.47 18.65 -46.22
CA LEU A 192 -37.29 18.70 -47.67
C LEU A 192 -38.68 18.60 -48.31
N MET A 193 -39.30 19.76 -48.51
CA MET A 193 -40.09 20.19 -49.69
C MET A 193 -40.83 21.48 -49.36
#